data_AF-A0A0D8Y9T8-F1
#
_entry.id   AF-A0A0D8Y9T8-F1
#
_cell.length_a   1.000
_cell.length_b   1.000
_cell.length_c   1.000
_cell.angle_alpha   90.00
_cell.angle_beta   90.00
_cell.angle_gamma   90.00
#
_symmetry.space_group_name_H-M   'P 1'
#
loop_
_entity.id
_entity.type
_entity.pdbx_description
1 polymer ?
#
loop_
_entity_poly.entity_id
_entity_poly.type
_entity_poly.pdbx_seq_one_letter_code
_entity_poly.pdbx_strand_id
1 'polypeptide(L)'
;MHYFSLDGYVCLNNIKSPRDDSAIEYVKIIDKRYLRVKFDIQIFHFQCAIDTRSSNEAESGLKIEHGVSDGQSADVTSYLHQLEQDIVQLENTLPSISLTTSDELSDFKQAKIPKLYAKLDEISDVPVELLPKKDELLNRTNIISEMLDDQVNNMKKYEDRTTELQDVINECRDTLKAYNDSIPIPFENGTSNVEDLSKILAIIDSIPQEDLSSRNQLARDANNTKEQVKEQLSTLRKALADEDKAREKQNEILQKITAIDDGLKRIDVENPESAQQLIDSIDSDLQKLRGIADNCHQFAMTSSPIISHDDLDRSLPNQINELQNECDTKRKDIEQLVQMNKVAPEILLISESLQQQPDEIPNNLNEQQAVLIDLETKKQRLENLMQTIPDSDATEELRERSAWDLSKLKDLLKKLGDTVGEKLAALATFNAARKDADDQLLRITSPESLEKTPEELRNDEETLLRLKQRISELDARVLDDEKQDEHAQLLDRIDKTLDTVKQRRDNIEEEIARRSADIALQDKVIPISCRLVQLVNDANRLLSDAEGVPSQYRPCYEELINECKNADTILRDAPKNHPCVETLNAAIASANNVIPILEDRA
;
A
#
# COMPACT_ATOMS: atom_id res chain seq x y z
N MET A 1 -74.05 -11.29 20.94
CA MET A 1 -74.41 -11.39 22.36
C MET A 1 -73.47 -10.45 23.11
N HIS A 2 -73.85 -9.19 23.38
CA HIS A 2 -74.52 -8.72 24.61
C HIS A 2 -73.81 -9.27 25.87
N TYR A 3 -73.20 -8.47 26.75
CA TYR A 3 -73.77 -7.32 27.46
C TYR A 3 -72.72 -6.29 27.97
N PHE A 4 -73.22 -5.06 28.14
CA PHE A 4 -72.69 -3.87 28.84
C PHE A 4 -72.52 -4.04 30.37
N SER A 5 -71.64 -3.23 30.98
CA SER A 5 -71.86 -2.36 32.19
C SER A 5 -70.49 -1.91 32.76
N LEU A 6 -70.07 -0.65 32.60
CA LEU A 6 -70.25 0.56 33.43
C LEU A 6 -69.46 0.64 34.77
N ASP A 7 -68.67 1.72 34.83
CA ASP A 7 -68.27 2.59 35.95
C ASP A 7 -67.33 2.13 37.07
N GLY A 8 -66.32 2.98 37.34
CA GLY A 8 -65.96 3.28 38.73
C GLY A 8 -64.52 3.72 39.03
N TYR A 9 -64.33 5.05 39.11
CA TYR A 9 -63.43 5.78 40.02
C TYR A 9 -61.91 5.85 39.78
N VAL A 10 -61.53 7.02 39.26
CA VAL A 10 -60.26 7.72 39.49
C VAL A 10 -60.31 8.44 40.85
N CYS A 11 -59.27 8.28 41.68
CA CYS A 11 -59.01 9.12 42.84
C CYS A 11 -58.00 10.22 42.48
N LEU A 12 -58.43 11.46 42.69
CA LEU A 12 -57.65 12.70 42.74
C LEU A 12 -56.73 12.71 43.97
N ASN A 13 -55.54 13.30 43.82
CA ASN A 13 -55.00 14.38 44.68
C ASN A 13 -53.52 14.67 44.35
N ASN A 14 -53.23 15.80 43.71
CA ASN A 14 -52.61 16.92 44.42
C ASN A 14 -52.38 18.14 43.51
N ILE A 15 -52.89 19.25 44.02
CA ILE A 15 -52.95 20.60 43.45
C ILE A 15 -51.63 21.33 43.68
N LYS A 16 -51.15 22.05 42.66
CA LYS A 16 -50.51 23.37 42.83
C LYS A 16 -50.78 24.23 41.59
N SER A 17 -51.60 25.26 41.80
CA SER A 17 -52.02 26.32 40.88
C SER A 17 -50.84 27.16 40.39
N PRO A 18 -50.93 27.78 39.19
CA PRO A 18 -51.31 29.19 39.18
C PRO A 18 -52.32 29.58 38.07
N ARG A 19 -53.33 30.35 38.51
CA ARG A 19 -54.04 31.44 37.82
C ARG A 19 -54.83 31.12 36.54
N ASP A 20 -56.14 30.98 36.77
CA ASP A 20 -57.22 31.06 35.79
C ASP A 20 -57.32 32.42 35.09
N ASP A 21 -57.22 32.42 33.76
CA ASP A 21 -57.83 33.41 32.87
C ASP A 21 -59.16 32.90 32.27
N SER A 22 -59.64 31.73 32.70
CA SER A 22 -60.91 31.13 32.23
C SER A 22 -62.17 31.64 32.98
N ALA A 23 -61.98 32.35 34.11
CA ALA A 23 -63.07 32.87 34.93
C ALA A 23 -63.68 34.20 34.41
N ILE A 24 -63.05 34.85 33.41
CA ILE A 24 -63.55 36.10 32.83
C ILE A 24 -64.59 35.85 31.73
N GLU A 25 -64.65 34.64 31.18
CA GLU A 25 -65.54 34.32 30.06
C GLU A 25 -66.94 33.85 30.51
N TYR A 26 -67.05 33.24 31.69
CA TYR A 26 -68.35 32.86 32.28
C TYR A 26 -69.11 34.03 32.92
N VAL A 27 -68.42 35.08 33.37
CA VAL A 27 -69.07 36.30 33.91
C VAL A 27 -69.64 37.17 32.77
N LYS A 28 -69.02 37.18 31.57
CA LYS A 28 -69.51 37.95 30.41
C LYS A 28 -70.77 37.36 29.76
N ILE A 29 -70.99 36.05 29.85
CA ILE A 29 -72.19 35.38 29.30
C ILE A 29 -73.41 35.56 30.23
N ILE A 30 -73.20 35.71 31.54
CA ILE A 30 -74.29 35.94 32.52
C ILE A 30 -74.73 37.42 32.52
N ASP A 31 -73.82 38.37 32.28
CA ASP A 31 -74.16 39.80 32.28
C ASP A 31 -75.02 40.23 31.07
N LYS A 32 -74.81 39.59 29.89
CA LYS A 32 -75.64 39.83 28.70
C LYS A 32 -77.07 39.29 28.81
N ARG A 33 -77.34 38.30 29.67
CA ARG A 33 -78.71 37.79 29.92
C ARG A 33 -79.45 38.60 30.99
N TYR A 34 -78.74 39.20 31.95
CA TYR A 34 -79.36 40.02 33.01
C TYR A 34 -79.79 41.42 32.51
N LEU A 35 -79.09 42.00 31.53
CA LEU A 35 -79.47 43.27 30.90
C LEU A 35 -80.67 43.15 29.95
N ARG A 36 -80.91 41.97 29.35
CA ARG A 36 -82.06 41.75 28.46
C ARG A 36 -83.39 41.62 29.21
N VAL A 37 -83.37 41.08 30.43
CA VAL A 37 -84.57 40.96 31.29
C VAL A 37 -84.94 42.29 31.97
N LYS A 38 -84.00 43.23 32.13
CA LYS A 38 -84.26 44.54 32.75
C LYS A 38 -84.94 45.53 31.77
N PHE A 39 -84.71 45.37 30.46
CA PHE A 39 -85.36 46.20 29.43
C PHE A 39 -86.82 45.79 29.19
N ASP A 40 -87.14 44.48 29.26
CA ASP A 40 -88.51 43.99 29.06
C ASP A 40 -89.45 44.24 30.25
N ILE A 41 -88.93 44.57 31.45
CA ILE A 41 -89.74 44.92 32.63
C ILE A 41 -90.03 46.43 32.72
N GLN A 42 -89.26 47.30 32.04
CA GLN A 42 -89.57 48.74 31.98
C GLN A 42 -90.56 49.09 30.86
N ILE A 43 -90.67 48.28 29.81
CA ILE A 43 -91.67 48.49 28.73
C ILE A 43 -93.07 48.00 29.17
N PHE A 44 -93.17 47.07 30.13
CA PHE A 44 -94.46 46.61 30.66
C PHE A 44 -95.11 47.57 31.69
N HIS A 45 -94.33 48.49 32.28
CA HIS A 45 -94.84 49.47 33.26
C HIS A 45 -95.29 50.81 32.66
N PHE A 46 -94.96 51.09 31.39
CA PHE A 46 -95.36 52.33 30.71
C PHE A 46 -96.64 52.17 29.86
N GLN A 47 -97.02 50.94 29.50
CA GLN A 47 -98.21 50.66 28.68
C GLN A 47 -99.51 50.43 29.51
N CYS A 48 -99.44 50.42 30.84
CA CYS A 48 -100.62 50.29 31.72
C CYS A 48 -101.12 51.62 32.34
N ALA A 49 -100.58 52.77 31.92
CA ALA A 49 -100.96 54.08 32.47
C ALA A 49 -101.74 54.99 31.49
N ILE A 50 -102.03 54.53 30.26
CA ILE A 50 -102.70 55.34 29.23
C ILE A 50 -104.14 54.83 28.91
N ASP A 51 -104.53 53.64 29.36
CA ASP A 51 -105.84 53.04 29.04
C ASP A 51 -106.87 53.05 30.19
N THR A 52 -106.81 53.98 31.15
CA THR A 52 -107.89 54.11 32.14
C THR A 52 -108.08 55.54 32.66
N ARG A 53 -108.60 56.40 31.78
CA ARG A 53 -109.50 57.50 32.18
C ARG A 53 -110.41 57.91 31.01
N SER A 54 -111.49 57.15 30.87
CA SER A 54 -112.88 57.58 30.57
C SER A 54 -113.03 58.82 29.68
N SER A 55 -113.42 58.72 28.41
CA SER A 55 -114.77 58.40 27.91
C SER A 55 -115.92 58.39 28.92
N ASN A 56 -116.84 59.35 28.71
CA ASN A 56 -118.24 59.53 29.16
C ASN A 56 -118.41 61.00 29.57
N GLU A 57 -119.33 61.81 29.06
CA GLU A 57 -120.59 61.54 28.38
C GLU A 57 -121.10 62.83 27.71
N ALA A 58 -121.78 62.63 26.58
CA ALA A 58 -123.01 63.30 26.12
C ALA A 58 -123.17 64.83 26.19
N GLU A 59 -123.31 65.39 24.99
CA GLU A 59 -124.36 66.33 24.54
C GLU A 59 -125.05 67.23 25.59
N SER A 60 -124.84 68.54 25.44
CA SER A 60 -125.91 69.55 25.53
C SER A 60 -125.41 70.84 24.90
N GLY A 61 -126.09 71.30 23.85
CA GLY A 61 -125.72 72.50 23.11
C GLY A 61 -126.00 73.80 23.86
N LEU A 62 -125.24 74.84 23.54
CA LEU A 62 -125.75 76.18 23.25
C LEU A 62 -124.61 77.04 22.67
N LYS A 63 -124.95 77.77 21.61
CA LYS A 63 -124.14 78.79 20.93
C LYS A 63 -123.45 79.74 21.92
N ILE A 64 -122.26 80.23 21.56
CA ILE A 64 -122.01 81.66 21.26
C ILE A 64 -120.64 81.80 20.56
N GLU A 65 -120.61 82.85 19.76
CA GLU A 65 -119.73 83.33 18.71
C GLU A 65 -118.24 83.62 19.02
N HIS A 66 -117.49 83.59 17.91
CA HIS A 66 -116.40 84.50 17.49
C HIS A 66 -115.00 84.33 18.09
N GLY A 67 -114.02 84.22 17.17
CA GLY A 67 -112.65 84.66 17.44
C GLY A 67 -111.56 83.88 16.70
N VAL A 68 -111.42 84.09 15.40
CA VAL A 68 -110.20 83.80 14.64
C VAL A 68 -109.03 84.58 15.27
N SER A 69 -107.92 83.89 15.52
CA SER A 69 -106.60 84.51 15.64
C SER A 69 -105.70 83.94 14.55
N ASP A 70 -105.68 84.60 13.40
CA ASP A 70 -104.83 84.32 12.23
C ASP A 70 -103.31 84.43 12.52
N GLY A 71 -102.90 84.71 13.78
CA GLY A 71 -101.50 84.85 14.18
C GLY A 71 -100.77 83.55 14.55
N GLN A 72 -101.47 82.51 15.04
CA GLN A 72 -100.84 81.26 15.49
C GLN A 72 -100.63 80.23 14.36
N SER A 73 -101.51 80.20 13.36
CA SER A 73 -101.40 79.28 12.22
C SER A 73 -100.25 79.64 11.26
N ALA A 74 -99.91 80.93 11.14
CA ALA A 74 -98.80 81.39 10.29
C ALA A 74 -97.42 81.01 10.88
N ASP A 75 -97.31 81.00 12.21
CA ASP A 75 -96.07 80.66 12.93
C ASP A 75 -95.77 79.16 12.84
N VAL A 76 -96.78 78.30 13.10
CA VAL A 76 -96.67 76.83 12.95
C VAL A 76 -96.33 76.42 11.51
N THR A 77 -96.92 77.08 10.52
CA THR A 77 -96.63 76.82 9.10
C THR A 77 -95.18 77.18 8.75
N SER A 78 -94.64 78.25 9.32
CA SER A 78 -93.25 78.67 9.16
C SER A 78 -92.27 77.67 9.79
N TYR A 79 -92.56 77.18 11.01
CA TYR A 79 -91.74 76.15 11.68
C TYR A 79 -91.74 74.82 10.93
N LEU A 80 -92.90 74.36 10.45
CA LEU A 80 -92.99 73.14 9.62
C LEU A 80 -92.26 73.30 8.29
N HIS A 81 -92.31 74.48 7.66
CA HIS A 81 -91.56 74.74 6.44
C HIS A 81 -90.04 74.78 6.68
N GLN A 82 -89.59 75.32 7.82
CA GLN A 82 -88.18 75.30 8.19
C GLN A 82 -87.70 73.88 8.50
N LEU A 83 -88.50 73.06 9.19
CA LEU A 83 -88.20 71.65 9.43
C LEU A 83 -88.14 70.86 8.11
N GLU A 84 -89.07 71.09 7.20
CA GLU A 84 -89.07 70.52 5.85
C GLU A 84 -87.81 70.92 5.08
N GLN A 85 -87.37 72.18 5.14
CA GLN A 85 -86.12 72.61 4.53
C GLN A 85 -84.89 71.92 5.14
N ASP A 86 -84.84 71.76 6.46
CA ASP A 86 -83.73 71.09 7.14
C ASP A 86 -83.69 69.59 6.80
N ILE A 87 -84.85 68.93 6.69
CA ILE A 87 -84.99 67.54 6.25
C ILE A 87 -84.53 67.40 4.79
N VAL A 88 -84.99 68.28 3.89
CA VAL A 88 -84.58 68.28 2.47
C VAL A 88 -83.08 68.55 2.33
N GLN A 89 -82.51 69.45 3.13
CA GLN A 89 -81.06 69.67 3.15
C GLN A 89 -80.32 68.42 3.59
N LEU A 90 -80.79 67.74 4.64
CA LEU A 90 -80.19 66.50 5.11
C LEU A 90 -80.27 65.40 4.04
N GLU A 91 -81.45 65.17 3.45
CA GLU A 91 -81.68 64.22 2.35
C GLU A 91 -80.75 64.45 1.16
N ASN A 92 -80.49 65.71 0.80
CA ASN A 92 -79.57 66.04 -0.31
C ASN A 92 -78.08 65.85 0.07
N THR A 93 -77.74 65.96 1.36
CA THR A 93 -76.36 65.76 1.84
C THR A 93 -76.00 64.30 2.10
N LEU A 94 -76.97 63.43 2.42
CA LEU A 94 -76.73 62.02 2.71
C LEU A 94 -76.01 61.25 1.59
N PRO A 95 -76.35 61.40 0.29
CA PRO A 95 -75.67 60.69 -0.79
C PRO A 95 -74.24 61.19 -1.05
N SER A 96 -73.88 62.37 -0.56
CA SER A 96 -72.60 63.05 -0.84
C SER A 96 -71.69 63.18 0.38
N ILE A 97 -72.13 62.65 1.52
CA ILE A 97 -71.37 62.60 2.76
C ILE A 97 -70.14 61.70 2.58
N SER A 98 -68.95 62.32 2.66
CA SER A 98 -67.66 61.63 2.58
C SER A 98 -67.12 61.32 3.98
N LEU A 99 -67.96 60.75 4.85
CA LEU A 99 -67.53 60.27 6.16
C LEU A 99 -66.90 58.89 5.97
N THR A 100 -65.78 58.67 6.66
CA THR A 100 -64.89 57.53 6.36
C THR A 100 -64.94 56.44 7.40
N THR A 101 -65.58 56.69 8.55
CA THR A 101 -65.71 55.72 9.65
C THR A 101 -67.12 55.63 10.23
N SER A 102 -67.43 54.50 10.89
CA SER A 102 -68.69 54.28 11.58
C SER A 102 -68.92 55.29 12.71
N ASP A 103 -67.86 55.64 13.46
CA ASP A 103 -67.91 56.62 14.55
C ASP A 103 -68.21 58.03 14.03
N GLU A 104 -67.56 58.46 12.93
CA GLU A 104 -67.84 59.74 12.28
C GLU A 104 -69.31 59.83 11.80
N LEU A 105 -69.85 58.73 11.28
CA LEU A 105 -71.23 58.65 10.81
C LEU A 105 -72.24 58.61 11.98
N SER A 106 -71.88 57.94 13.06
CA SER A 106 -72.63 57.94 14.32
C SER A 106 -72.67 59.34 14.95
N ASP A 107 -71.54 60.04 15.00
CA ASP A 107 -71.44 61.41 15.48
C ASP A 107 -72.26 62.37 14.60
N PHE A 108 -72.23 62.19 13.28
CA PHE A 108 -73.06 62.94 12.34
C PHE A 108 -74.55 62.72 12.61
N LYS A 109 -74.98 61.46 12.79
CA LYS A 109 -76.36 61.11 13.16
C LYS A 109 -76.76 61.79 14.47
N GLN A 110 -75.94 61.66 15.51
CA GLN A 110 -76.19 62.20 16.85
C GLN A 110 -76.25 63.74 16.85
N ALA A 111 -75.53 64.40 15.94
CA ALA A 111 -75.53 65.85 15.81
C ALA A 111 -76.75 66.42 15.05
N LYS A 112 -77.42 65.60 14.21
CA LYS A 112 -78.46 66.06 13.27
C LYS A 112 -79.86 65.53 13.58
N ILE A 113 -80.02 64.23 13.82
CA ILE A 113 -81.33 63.59 14.01
C ILE A 113 -82.06 64.08 15.27
N PRO A 114 -81.43 64.16 16.46
CA PRO A 114 -82.10 64.67 17.65
C PRO A 114 -82.59 66.13 17.52
N LYS A 115 -81.91 66.95 16.69
CA LYS A 115 -82.34 68.33 16.43
C LYS A 115 -83.62 68.39 15.59
N LEU A 116 -83.81 67.45 14.67
CA LEU A 116 -85.05 67.34 13.88
C LEU A 116 -86.22 66.88 14.76
N TYR A 117 -86.00 65.90 15.64
CA TYR A 117 -87.02 65.49 16.62
C TYR A 117 -87.35 66.61 17.61
N ALA A 118 -86.36 67.34 18.14
CA ALA A 118 -86.61 68.48 19.03
C ALA A 118 -87.44 69.57 18.33
N LYS A 119 -87.13 69.90 17.07
CA LYS A 119 -87.93 70.84 16.26
C LYS A 119 -89.34 70.34 15.96
N LEU A 120 -89.54 69.02 15.88
CA LEU A 120 -90.85 68.42 15.66
C LEU A 120 -91.71 68.42 16.95
N ASP A 121 -91.07 68.24 18.11
CA ASP A 121 -91.72 68.25 19.44
C ASP A 121 -92.09 69.67 19.90
N GLU A 122 -91.27 70.67 19.58
CA GLU A 122 -91.55 72.10 19.84
C GLU A 122 -92.86 72.59 19.19
N ILE A 123 -93.34 71.90 18.16
CA ILE A 123 -94.61 72.21 17.48
C ILE A 123 -95.75 71.48 18.19
N SER A 124 -96.19 71.98 19.35
CA SER A 124 -97.17 71.29 20.21
C SER A 124 -98.64 71.49 19.80
N ASP A 125 -99.05 72.69 19.41
CA ASP A 125 -100.43 73.03 19.00
C ASP A 125 -100.56 73.13 17.48
N VAL A 126 -100.74 71.99 16.80
CA VAL A 126 -100.84 71.91 15.33
C VAL A 126 -102.32 71.99 14.89
N PRO A 127 -102.71 72.95 14.04
CA PRO A 127 -104.04 72.97 13.43
C PRO A 127 -104.35 71.66 12.70
N VAL A 128 -105.61 71.22 12.75
CA VAL A 128 -106.04 69.92 12.17
C VAL A 128 -105.67 69.78 10.69
N GLU A 129 -105.67 70.88 9.92
CA GLU A 129 -105.29 70.85 8.50
C GLU A 129 -103.78 70.61 8.26
N LEU A 130 -102.91 70.85 9.25
CA LEU A 130 -101.45 70.72 9.13
C LEU A 130 -100.88 69.46 9.79
N LEU A 131 -101.70 68.70 10.52
CA LEU A 131 -101.32 67.40 11.10
C LEU A 131 -100.75 66.41 10.06
N PRO A 132 -101.37 66.22 8.87
CA PRO A 132 -100.84 65.30 7.87
C PRO A 132 -99.42 65.65 7.42
N LYS A 133 -99.09 66.93 7.35
CA LYS A 133 -97.76 67.41 6.96
C LYS A 133 -96.74 67.19 8.08
N LYS A 134 -97.12 67.38 9.34
CA LYS A 134 -96.26 67.05 10.49
C LYS A 134 -95.94 65.55 10.54
N ASP A 135 -96.95 64.70 10.33
CA ASP A 135 -96.78 63.23 10.29
C ASP A 135 -95.90 62.78 9.12
N GLU A 136 -96.02 63.43 7.95
CA GLU A 136 -95.14 63.19 6.80
C GLU A 136 -93.67 63.53 7.12
N LEU A 137 -93.41 64.69 7.74
CA LEU A 137 -92.05 65.11 8.13
C LEU A 137 -91.47 64.23 9.24
N LEU A 138 -92.29 63.76 10.18
CA LEU A 138 -91.91 62.74 11.17
C LEU A 138 -91.50 61.45 10.48
N ASN A 139 -92.31 60.94 9.55
CA ASN A 139 -92.01 59.73 8.80
C ASN A 139 -90.72 59.86 7.99
N ARG A 140 -90.50 61.00 7.31
CA ARG A 140 -89.24 61.27 6.59
C ARG A 140 -88.04 61.32 7.53
N THR A 141 -88.18 61.94 8.71
CA THR A 141 -87.12 61.96 9.74
C THR A 141 -86.80 60.56 10.24
N ASN A 142 -87.82 59.70 10.45
CA ASN A 142 -87.63 58.30 10.82
C ASN A 142 -86.91 57.51 9.72
N ILE A 143 -87.32 57.65 8.45
CA ILE A 143 -86.67 57.00 7.29
C ILE A 143 -85.19 57.40 7.22
N ILE A 144 -84.88 58.70 7.37
CA ILE A 144 -83.50 59.18 7.35
C ILE A 144 -82.71 58.61 8.53
N SER A 145 -83.30 58.53 9.72
CA SER A 145 -82.67 57.92 10.89
C SER A 145 -82.37 56.43 10.67
N GLU A 146 -83.32 55.66 10.12
CA GLU A 146 -83.15 54.24 9.78
C GLU A 146 -82.08 54.04 8.71
N MET A 147 -82.08 54.87 7.66
CA MET A 147 -81.04 54.82 6.62
C MET A 147 -79.63 55.10 7.19
N LEU A 148 -79.51 56.07 8.09
CA LEU A 148 -78.24 56.35 8.78
C LEU A 148 -77.85 55.19 9.70
N ASP A 149 -78.80 54.55 10.39
CA ASP A 149 -78.53 53.36 11.20
C ASP A 149 -78.02 52.19 10.35
N ASP A 150 -78.62 51.95 9.20
CA ASP A 150 -78.17 50.92 8.26
C ASP A 150 -76.77 51.24 7.72
N GLN A 151 -76.49 52.50 7.38
CA GLN A 151 -75.16 52.92 6.94
C GLN A 151 -74.11 52.78 8.06
N VAL A 152 -74.41 53.18 9.29
CA VAL A 152 -73.53 53.01 10.47
C VAL A 152 -73.23 51.53 10.70
N ASN A 153 -74.27 50.69 10.68
CA ASN A 153 -74.13 49.24 10.87
C ASN A 153 -73.34 48.58 9.73
N ASN A 154 -73.56 48.98 8.49
CA ASN A 154 -72.82 48.46 7.34
C ASN A 154 -71.36 48.91 7.36
N MET A 155 -71.09 50.16 7.73
CA MET A 155 -69.73 50.68 7.88
C MET A 155 -68.99 49.98 9.03
N LYS A 156 -69.67 49.76 10.15
CA LYS A 156 -69.12 49.01 11.28
C LYS A 156 -68.77 47.58 10.91
N LYS A 157 -69.68 46.85 10.25
CA LYS A 157 -69.39 45.50 9.72
C LYS A 157 -68.22 45.53 8.74
N TYR A 158 -68.10 46.57 7.92
CA TYR A 158 -66.98 46.73 7.00
C TYR A 158 -65.65 46.94 7.76
N GLU A 159 -65.62 47.76 8.81
CA GLU A 159 -64.44 48.00 9.67
C GLU A 159 -64.04 46.76 10.47
N ASP A 160 -65.00 46.09 11.12
CA ASP A 160 -64.79 44.85 11.87
C ASP A 160 -64.17 43.80 10.95
N ARG A 161 -64.75 43.60 9.76
CA ARG A 161 -64.22 42.67 8.75
C ARG A 161 -62.84 43.08 8.22
N THR A 162 -62.57 44.39 8.10
CA THR A 162 -61.23 44.90 7.72
C THR A 162 -60.19 44.51 8.77
N THR A 163 -60.54 44.66 10.05
CA THR A 163 -59.66 44.34 11.17
C THR A 163 -59.38 42.84 11.24
N GLU A 164 -60.42 42.00 11.17
CA GLU A 164 -60.28 40.54 11.13
C GLU A 164 -59.33 40.08 10.01
N LEU A 165 -59.50 40.61 8.80
CA LEU A 165 -58.66 40.26 7.65
C LEU A 165 -57.22 40.75 7.82
N GLN A 166 -57.03 41.92 8.41
CA GLN A 166 -55.70 42.44 8.72
C GLN A 166 -54.98 41.58 9.74
N ASP A 167 -55.68 41.12 10.79
CA ASP A 167 -55.13 40.25 11.82
C ASP A 167 -54.69 38.90 11.22
N VAL A 168 -55.50 38.28 10.37
CA VAL A 168 -55.14 37.05 9.65
C VAL A 168 -53.90 37.25 8.78
N ILE A 169 -53.80 38.35 8.04
CA ILE A 169 -52.64 38.65 7.20
C ILE A 169 -51.39 38.93 8.05
N ASN A 170 -51.54 39.61 9.19
CA ASN A 170 -50.45 39.85 10.12
C ASN A 170 -49.94 38.55 10.73
N GLU A 171 -50.83 37.64 11.14
CA GLU A 171 -50.47 36.31 11.67
C GLU A 171 -49.71 35.48 10.61
N CYS A 172 -50.17 35.51 9.36
CA CYS A 172 -49.48 34.88 8.23
C CYS A 172 -48.06 35.47 8.03
N ARG A 173 -47.94 36.80 8.14
CA ARG A 173 -46.67 37.51 7.98
C ARG A 173 -45.70 37.23 9.13
N ASP A 174 -46.20 37.16 10.37
CA ASP A 174 -45.39 36.85 11.55
C ASP A 174 -44.87 35.42 11.51
N THR A 175 -45.70 34.48 11.05
CA THR A 175 -45.29 33.08 10.85
C THR A 175 -44.23 32.96 9.75
N LEU A 176 -44.40 33.67 8.64
CA LEU A 176 -43.39 33.76 7.57
C LEU A 176 -42.07 34.37 8.07
N LYS A 177 -42.15 35.39 8.93
CA LYS A 177 -40.98 36.01 9.54
C LYS A 177 -40.25 35.04 10.47
N ALA A 178 -40.98 34.33 11.32
CA ALA A 178 -40.41 33.31 12.20
C ALA A 178 -39.69 32.20 11.42
N TYR A 179 -40.23 31.80 10.26
CA TYR A 179 -39.55 30.91 9.33
C TYR A 179 -38.22 31.51 8.84
N ASN A 180 -38.21 32.75 8.34
CA ASN A 180 -37.00 33.40 7.83
C ASN A 180 -35.93 33.58 8.91
N ASP A 181 -36.33 33.87 10.15
CA ASP A 181 -35.41 34.02 11.29
C ASP A 181 -34.80 32.68 11.73
N SER A 182 -35.38 31.54 11.32
CA SER A 182 -34.95 30.17 11.69
C SER A 182 -34.01 29.53 10.68
N ILE A 183 -33.59 30.26 9.64
CA ILE A 183 -32.67 29.79 8.60
C ILE A 183 -31.21 29.90 9.08
N PRO A 184 -30.33 28.89 8.88
CA PRO A 184 -30.58 27.58 8.24
C PRO A 184 -31.36 26.61 9.14
N ILE A 185 -32.32 25.92 8.54
CA ILE A 185 -33.23 25.01 9.24
C ILE A 185 -32.59 23.61 9.30
N PRO A 186 -32.65 22.90 10.45
CA PRO A 186 -32.28 21.49 10.50
C PRO A 186 -33.11 20.66 9.52
N PHE A 187 -32.48 19.73 8.80
CA PHE A 187 -33.15 18.92 7.77
C PHE A 187 -34.45 18.26 8.27
N GLU A 188 -34.46 17.73 9.49
CA GLU A 188 -35.61 17.07 10.15
C GLU A 188 -36.86 17.98 10.23
N ASN A 189 -36.67 19.29 10.34
CA ASN A 189 -37.74 20.27 10.46
C ASN A 189 -38.21 20.83 9.10
N GLY A 190 -37.50 20.52 8.01
CA GLY A 190 -37.79 21.06 6.68
C GLY A 190 -39.19 20.71 6.18
N THR A 191 -39.63 19.46 6.38
CA THR A 191 -40.97 19.01 5.97
C THR A 191 -42.09 19.71 6.75
N SER A 192 -41.93 19.89 8.06
CA SER A 192 -42.89 20.63 8.89
C SER A 192 -43.04 22.06 8.40
N ASN A 193 -41.92 22.73 8.11
CA ASN A 193 -41.94 24.11 7.61
C ASN A 193 -42.57 24.23 6.22
N VAL A 194 -42.40 23.23 5.34
CA VAL A 194 -43.14 23.19 4.06
C VAL A 194 -44.65 23.07 4.29
N GLU A 195 -45.07 22.26 5.26
CA GLU A 195 -46.48 22.11 5.61
C GLU A 195 -47.07 23.40 6.17
N ASP A 196 -46.34 24.07 7.07
CA ASP A 196 -46.77 25.32 7.70
C ASP A 196 -46.86 26.48 6.69
N LEU A 197 -45.87 26.62 5.79
CA LEU A 197 -45.96 27.58 4.68
C LEU A 197 -47.12 27.25 3.71
N SER A 198 -47.42 25.97 3.51
CA SER A 198 -48.56 25.54 2.68
C SER A 198 -49.90 25.88 3.35
N LYS A 199 -50.00 25.75 4.68
CA LYS A 199 -51.18 26.18 5.45
C LYS A 199 -51.38 27.69 5.33
N ILE A 200 -50.32 28.49 5.47
CA ILE A 200 -50.38 29.95 5.28
C ILE A 200 -50.89 30.30 3.88
N LEU A 201 -50.35 29.64 2.84
CA LEU A 201 -50.79 29.87 1.47
C LEU A 201 -52.28 29.55 1.30
N ALA A 202 -52.75 28.43 1.86
CA ALA A 202 -54.16 28.04 1.83
C ALA A 202 -55.07 29.03 2.59
N ILE A 203 -54.61 29.57 3.73
CA ILE A 203 -55.33 30.60 4.49
C ILE A 203 -55.51 31.86 3.64
N ILE A 204 -54.44 32.36 3.01
CA ILE A 204 -54.51 33.56 2.16
C ILE A 204 -55.37 33.31 0.92
N ASP A 205 -55.28 32.15 0.30
CA ASP A 205 -56.10 31.78 -0.87
C ASP A 205 -57.59 31.59 -0.53
N SER A 206 -57.91 31.32 0.75
CA SER A 206 -59.29 31.16 1.22
C SER A 206 -60.00 32.49 1.50
N ILE A 207 -59.29 33.63 1.45
CA ILE A 207 -59.89 34.96 1.63
C ILE A 207 -60.77 35.28 0.42
N PRO A 208 -62.08 35.54 0.59
CA PRO A 208 -62.97 35.88 -0.52
C PRO A 208 -62.50 37.13 -1.27
N GLN A 209 -62.49 37.07 -2.61
CA GLN A 209 -62.08 38.23 -3.43
C GLN A 209 -62.99 39.45 -3.23
N GLU A 210 -64.28 39.23 -2.96
CA GLU A 210 -65.26 40.28 -2.67
C GLU A 210 -64.83 41.10 -1.44
N ASP A 211 -64.31 40.43 -0.40
CA ASP A 211 -63.81 41.06 0.83
C ASP A 211 -62.55 41.92 0.58
N LEU A 212 -61.73 41.56 -0.42
CA LEU A 212 -60.49 42.30 -0.73
C LEU A 212 -60.69 43.42 -1.75
N SER A 213 -61.63 43.26 -2.68
CA SER A 213 -61.85 44.14 -3.83
C SER A 213 -62.08 45.62 -3.48
N SER A 214 -62.71 45.88 -2.33
CA SER A 214 -62.97 47.22 -1.79
C SER A 214 -61.84 47.75 -0.87
N ARG A 215 -60.88 46.90 -0.49
CA ARG A 215 -59.83 47.15 0.51
C ARG A 215 -58.43 47.09 -0.10
N ASN A 216 -58.09 48.10 -0.91
CA ASN A 216 -56.85 48.14 -1.71
C ASN A 216 -55.55 47.82 -0.94
N GLN A 217 -55.39 48.29 0.31
CA GLN A 217 -54.18 48.02 1.08
C GLN A 217 -54.10 46.56 1.54
N LEU A 218 -55.21 45.99 2.03
CA LEU A 218 -55.29 44.58 2.41
C LEU A 218 -55.06 43.66 1.22
N ALA A 219 -55.63 44.00 0.05
CA ALA A 219 -55.39 43.25 -1.18
C ALA A 219 -53.91 43.22 -1.56
N ARG A 220 -53.20 44.35 -1.41
CA ARG A 220 -51.75 44.43 -1.64
C ARG A 220 -50.98 43.61 -0.62
N ASP A 221 -51.28 43.75 0.67
CA ASP A 221 -50.60 43.03 1.75
C ASP A 221 -50.78 41.52 1.62
N ALA A 222 -52.01 41.04 1.37
CA ALA A 222 -52.31 39.64 1.13
C ALA A 222 -51.54 39.09 -0.08
N ASN A 223 -51.52 39.85 -1.19
CA ASN A 223 -50.81 39.43 -2.38
C ASN A 223 -49.29 39.41 -2.18
N ASN A 224 -48.73 40.39 -1.46
CA ASN A 224 -47.30 40.42 -1.14
C ASN A 224 -46.91 39.23 -0.26
N THR A 225 -47.66 38.95 0.80
CA THR A 225 -47.40 37.78 1.66
C THR A 225 -47.56 36.48 0.88
N LYS A 226 -48.59 36.37 0.01
CA LYS A 226 -48.79 35.21 -0.86
C LYS A 226 -47.59 34.93 -1.77
N GLU A 227 -47.09 35.94 -2.47
CA GLU A 227 -45.95 35.77 -3.38
C GLU A 227 -44.66 35.45 -2.61
N GLN A 228 -44.43 36.08 -1.45
CA GLN A 228 -43.30 35.75 -0.59
C GLN A 228 -43.37 34.29 -0.07
N VAL A 229 -44.55 33.85 0.37
CA VAL A 229 -44.76 32.46 0.80
C VAL A 229 -44.48 31.50 -0.36
N LYS A 230 -45.01 31.76 -1.57
CA LYS A 230 -44.73 30.91 -2.74
C LYS A 230 -43.24 30.83 -3.08
N GLU A 231 -42.54 31.96 -3.04
CA GLU A 231 -41.10 32.02 -3.31
C GLU A 231 -40.30 31.20 -2.29
N GLN A 232 -40.58 31.39 -1.00
CA GLN A 232 -39.91 30.64 0.08
C GLN A 232 -40.22 29.15 -0.01
N LEU A 233 -41.48 28.79 -0.28
CA LEU A 233 -41.93 27.41 -0.38
C LEU A 233 -41.25 26.70 -1.58
N SER A 234 -41.14 27.38 -2.72
CA SER A 234 -40.38 26.88 -3.89
C SER A 234 -38.91 26.64 -3.55
N THR A 235 -38.29 27.61 -2.87
CA THR A 235 -36.87 27.58 -2.50
C THR A 235 -36.58 26.46 -1.49
N LEU A 236 -37.42 26.33 -0.46
CA LEU A 236 -37.32 25.28 0.56
C LEU A 236 -37.53 23.88 -0.03
N ARG A 237 -38.55 23.69 -0.88
CA ARG A 237 -38.79 22.39 -1.55
C ARG A 237 -37.60 21.97 -2.40
N LYS A 238 -36.99 22.90 -3.12
CA LYS A 238 -35.80 22.61 -3.92
C LYS A 238 -34.61 22.24 -3.04
N ALA A 239 -34.34 23.02 -1.99
CA ALA A 239 -33.27 22.73 -1.05
C ALA A 239 -33.46 21.36 -0.37
N LEU A 240 -34.69 21.01 0.02
CA LEU A 240 -35.02 19.72 0.63
C LEU A 240 -34.77 18.56 -0.33
N ALA A 241 -35.18 18.69 -1.60
CA ALA A 241 -34.96 17.66 -2.61
C ALA A 241 -33.46 17.45 -2.93
N ASP A 242 -32.68 18.53 -2.97
CA ASP A 242 -31.23 18.45 -3.17
C ASP A 242 -30.54 17.78 -1.96
N GLU A 243 -30.99 18.09 -0.74
CA GLU A 243 -30.50 17.51 0.51
C GLU A 243 -30.87 16.03 0.67
N ASP A 244 -32.13 15.65 0.38
CA ASP A 244 -32.61 14.26 0.33
C ASP A 244 -31.72 13.41 -0.59
N LYS A 245 -31.45 13.92 -1.79
CA LYS A 245 -30.61 13.25 -2.78
C LYS A 245 -29.16 13.13 -2.32
N ALA A 246 -28.64 14.11 -1.59
CA ALA A 246 -27.30 14.05 -1.02
C ALA A 246 -27.21 12.98 0.08
N ARG A 247 -28.20 12.91 0.97
CA ARG A 247 -28.30 11.91 2.05
C ARG A 247 -28.48 10.50 1.52
N GLU A 248 -29.32 10.31 0.50
CA GLU A 248 -29.50 9.03 -0.18
C GLU A 248 -28.17 8.52 -0.77
N LYS A 249 -27.44 9.38 -1.48
CA LYS A 249 -26.12 9.06 -2.04
C LYS A 249 -25.10 8.73 -0.96
N GLN A 250 -25.05 9.49 0.13
CA GLN A 250 -24.14 9.22 1.23
C GLN A 250 -24.42 7.84 1.85
N ASN A 251 -25.69 7.49 2.08
CA ASN A 251 -26.08 6.17 2.57
C ASN A 251 -25.69 5.06 1.60
N GLU A 252 -25.88 5.26 0.29
CA GLU A 252 -25.46 4.29 -0.74
C GLU A 252 -23.93 4.08 -0.73
N ILE A 253 -23.15 5.15 -0.60
CA ILE A 253 -21.69 5.07 -0.49
C ILE A 253 -21.28 4.32 0.77
N LEU A 254 -21.86 4.63 1.92
CA LEU A 254 -21.55 3.95 3.19
C LEU A 254 -21.86 2.45 3.14
N GLN A 255 -22.96 2.06 2.51
CA GLN A 255 -23.30 0.64 2.28
C GLN A 255 -22.25 -0.04 1.38
N LYS A 256 -21.80 0.63 0.32
CA LYS A 256 -20.77 0.09 -0.58
C LYS A 256 -19.39 0.03 0.08
N ILE A 257 -19.01 1.04 0.87
CA ILE A 257 -17.79 1.04 1.69
C ILE A 257 -17.80 -0.16 2.63
N THR A 258 -18.91 -0.40 3.33
CA THR A 258 -19.06 -1.55 4.24
C THR A 258 -18.93 -2.88 3.49
N ALA A 259 -19.56 -3.00 2.31
CA ALA A 259 -19.46 -4.20 1.48
C ALA A 259 -18.03 -4.46 0.96
N ILE A 260 -17.29 -3.40 0.62
CA ILE A 260 -15.89 -3.48 0.20
C ILE A 260 -14.99 -3.88 1.37
N ASP A 261 -15.16 -3.27 2.55
CA ASP A 261 -14.42 -3.63 3.77
C ASP A 261 -14.63 -5.11 4.14
N ASP A 262 -15.88 -5.59 4.11
CA ASP A 262 -16.18 -7.02 4.28
C ASP A 262 -15.57 -7.90 3.19
N GLY A 263 -15.52 -7.40 1.95
CA GLY A 263 -14.87 -8.06 0.82
C GLY A 263 -13.38 -8.23 1.04
N LEU A 264 -12.68 -7.16 1.43
CA LEU A 264 -11.23 -7.15 1.71
C LEU A 264 -10.86 -8.11 2.85
N LYS A 265 -11.68 -8.18 3.91
CA LYS A 265 -11.50 -9.11 5.03
C LYS A 265 -11.63 -10.58 4.64
N ARG A 266 -12.39 -10.88 3.58
CA ARG A 266 -12.62 -12.25 3.07
C ARG A 266 -11.59 -12.70 2.04
N ILE A 267 -10.70 -11.81 1.58
CA ILE A 267 -9.66 -12.19 0.62
C ILE A 267 -8.73 -13.19 1.28
N ASP A 268 -8.75 -14.41 0.74
CA ASP A 268 -7.85 -15.48 1.10
C ASP A 268 -6.62 -15.42 0.18
N VAL A 269 -5.48 -15.01 0.75
CA VAL A 269 -4.21 -14.83 0.03
C VAL A 269 -3.61 -16.17 -0.42
N GLU A 270 -4.06 -17.31 0.14
CA GLU A 270 -3.54 -18.64 -0.21
C GLU A 270 -3.94 -19.08 -1.64
N ASN A 271 -5.01 -18.52 -2.19
CA ASN A 271 -5.41 -18.72 -3.59
C ASN A 271 -5.17 -17.45 -4.41
N PRO A 272 -3.95 -17.26 -4.96
CA PRO A 272 -3.55 -15.99 -5.56
C PRO A 272 -4.39 -15.61 -6.79
N GLU A 273 -4.85 -16.56 -7.60
CA GLU A 273 -5.67 -16.27 -8.78
C GLU A 273 -7.06 -15.73 -8.41
N SER A 274 -7.72 -16.37 -7.44
CA SER A 274 -9.04 -15.94 -6.98
C SER A 274 -8.95 -14.64 -6.17
N ALA A 275 -7.90 -14.51 -5.37
CA ALA A 275 -7.63 -13.30 -4.59
C ALA A 275 -7.35 -12.09 -5.48
N GLN A 276 -6.55 -12.26 -6.55
CA GLN A 276 -6.25 -11.18 -7.49
C GLN A 276 -7.51 -10.70 -8.21
N GLN A 277 -8.38 -11.62 -8.67
CA GLN A 277 -9.65 -11.23 -9.30
C GLN A 277 -10.56 -10.41 -8.38
N LEU A 278 -10.61 -10.78 -7.09
CA LEU A 278 -11.38 -10.04 -6.09
C LEU A 278 -10.77 -8.65 -5.83
N ILE A 279 -9.44 -8.54 -5.74
CA ILE A 279 -8.73 -7.26 -5.62
C ILE A 279 -9.03 -6.37 -6.82
N ASP A 280 -8.94 -6.89 -8.05
CA ASP A 280 -9.19 -6.10 -9.26
C ASP A 280 -10.63 -5.60 -9.31
N SER A 281 -11.60 -6.42 -8.87
CA SER A 281 -12.99 -6.02 -8.73
C SER A 281 -13.19 -4.91 -7.70
N ILE A 282 -12.58 -5.07 -6.51
CA ILE A 282 -12.68 -4.09 -5.42
C ILE A 282 -12.00 -2.77 -5.80
N ASP A 283 -10.84 -2.82 -6.44
CA ASP A 283 -10.12 -1.64 -6.93
C ASP A 283 -10.96 -0.85 -7.93
N SER A 284 -11.61 -1.55 -8.88
CA SER A 284 -12.53 -0.92 -9.82
C SER A 284 -13.69 -0.20 -9.12
N ASP A 285 -14.23 -0.79 -8.05
CA ASP A 285 -15.33 -0.21 -7.30
C ASP A 285 -14.89 0.97 -6.43
N LEU A 286 -13.71 0.89 -5.79
CA LEU A 286 -13.10 2.01 -5.06
C LEU A 286 -12.83 3.21 -5.97
N GLN A 287 -12.31 2.97 -7.19
CA GLN A 287 -12.10 4.04 -8.17
C GLN A 287 -13.41 4.75 -8.56
N LYS A 288 -14.50 3.99 -8.76
CA LYS A 288 -15.82 4.57 -9.04
C LYS A 288 -16.35 5.36 -7.86
N LEU A 289 -16.20 4.84 -6.64
CA LEU A 289 -16.68 5.48 -5.42
C LEU A 289 -15.95 6.79 -5.11
N ARG A 290 -14.64 6.88 -5.41
CA ARG A 290 -13.83 8.07 -5.13
C ARG A 290 -14.47 9.35 -5.70
N GLY A 291 -14.80 9.36 -6.99
CA GLY A 291 -15.42 10.53 -7.61
C GLY A 291 -16.80 10.88 -7.03
N ILE A 292 -17.56 9.89 -6.56
CA ILE A 292 -18.88 10.12 -5.95
C ILE A 292 -18.71 10.66 -4.52
N ALA A 293 -17.77 10.12 -3.75
CA ALA A 293 -17.46 10.58 -2.41
C ALA A 293 -16.88 12.00 -2.39
N ASP A 294 -16.03 12.35 -3.35
CA ASP A 294 -15.51 13.73 -3.50
C ASP A 294 -16.66 14.72 -3.74
N ASN A 295 -17.63 14.37 -4.57
CA ASN A 295 -18.81 15.20 -4.80
C ASN A 295 -19.68 15.35 -3.53
N CYS A 296 -19.87 14.26 -2.77
CA CYS A 296 -20.61 14.32 -1.50
C CYS A 296 -19.86 15.14 -0.45
N HIS A 297 -18.54 15.01 -0.40
CA HIS A 297 -17.68 15.79 0.47
C HIS A 297 -17.72 17.28 0.12
N GLN A 298 -17.63 17.62 -1.17
CA GLN A 298 -17.78 19.01 -1.61
C GLN A 298 -19.13 19.59 -1.20
N PHE A 299 -20.22 18.84 -1.40
CA PHE A 299 -21.55 19.26 -0.95
C PHE A 299 -21.59 19.51 0.57
N ALA A 300 -21.08 18.56 1.36
CA ALA A 300 -21.04 18.67 2.83
C ALA A 300 -20.11 19.76 3.38
N MET A 301 -19.17 20.26 2.55
CA MET A 301 -18.27 21.36 2.87
C MET A 301 -18.80 22.73 2.44
N THR A 302 -19.70 22.78 1.45
CA THR A 302 -20.32 24.04 1.03
C THR A 302 -21.40 24.46 2.00
N SER A 303 -21.29 25.64 2.61
CA SER A 303 -22.35 26.14 3.49
C SER A 303 -23.69 26.25 2.74
N SER A 304 -24.72 25.55 3.21
CA SER A 304 -26.07 25.69 2.68
C SER A 304 -26.81 26.85 3.37
N PRO A 305 -27.41 27.77 2.60
CA PRO A 305 -28.07 28.95 3.16
C PRO A 305 -29.51 28.71 3.63
N ILE A 306 -30.11 27.51 3.42
CA ILE A 306 -31.54 27.25 3.67
C ILE A 306 -31.74 26.07 4.63
N ILE A 307 -31.14 24.92 4.30
CA ILE A 307 -31.19 23.69 5.11
C ILE A 307 -29.79 23.38 5.60
N SER A 308 -29.60 23.18 6.90
CA SER A 308 -28.31 22.76 7.46
C SER A 308 -28.03 21.29 7.11
N HIS A 309 -26.78 21.02 6.77
CA HIS A 309 -26.26 19.67 6.48
C HIS A 309 -24.96 19.38 7.22
N ASP A 310 -24.71 20.07 8.34
CA ASP A 310 -23.49 19.91 9.13
C ASP A 310 -23.28 18.51 9.70
N ASP A 311 -24.35 17.72 9.75
CA ASP A 311 -24.37 16.33 10.20
C ASP A 311 -23.95 15.32 9.11
N LEU A 312 -23.81 15.73 7.84
CA LEU A 312 -23.32 14.86 6.79
C LEU A 312 -21.87 14.41 7.06
N ASP A 313 -21.58 13.13 6.82
CA ASP A 313 -20.23 12.58 6.96
C ASP A 313 -19.24 13.20 5.95
N ARG A 314 -18.31 13.99 6.48
CA ARG A 314 -17.22 14.64 5.73
C ARG A 314 -16.01 13.74 5.52
N SER A 315 -15.98 12.54 6.10
CA SER A 315 -14.84 11.63 6.09
C SER A 315 -14.88 10.57 4.97
N LEU A 316 -15.93 10.52 4.15
CA LEU A 316 -16.09 9.53 3.07
C LEU A 316 -14.85 9.39 2.15
N PRO A 317 -14.20 10.48 1.68
CA PRO A 317 -12.99 10.34 0.87
C PRO A 317 -11.82 9.69 1.62
N ASN A 318 -11.71 9.96 2.92
CA ASN A 318 -10.66 9.37 3.77
C ASN A 318 -10.90 7.87 3.96
N GLN A 319 -12.13 7.45 4.22
CA GLN A 319 -12.49 6.03 4.34
C GLN A 319 -12.19 5.26 3.04
N ILE A 320 -12.49 5.84 1.88
CA ILE A 320 -12.14 5.23 0.58
C ILE A 320 -10.63 5.12 0.42
N ASN A 321 -9.86 6.13 0.83
CA ASN A 321 -8.40 6.09 0.75
C ASN A 321 -7.80 5.05 1.72
N GLU A 322 -8.36 4.88 2.91
CA GLU A 322 -7.96 3.82 3.85
C GLU A 322 -8.19 2.44 3.25
N LEU A 323 -9.37 2.18 2.68
CA LEU A 323 -9.67 0.93 1.99
C LEU A 323 -8.82 0.71 0.74
N GLN A 324 -8.47 1.78 0.02
CA GLN A 324 -7.56 1.71 -1.12
C GLN A 324 -6.16 1.27 -0.67
N ASN A 325 -5.64 1.84 0.42
CA ASN A 325 -4.34 1.46 0.98
C ASN A 325 -4.35 -0.01 1.46
N GLU A 326 -5.45 -0.47 2.06
CA GLU A 326 -5.61 -1.88 2.45
C GLU A 326 -5.66 -2.81 1.23
N CYS A 327 -6.39 -2.42 0.19
CA CYS A 327 -6.44 -3.14 -1.09
C CYS A 327 -5.06 -3.25 -1.74
N ASP A 328 -4.30 -2.14 -1.79
CA ASP A 328 -2.95 -2.11 -2.33
C ASP A 328 -1.97 -2.95 -1.50
N THR A 329 -2.13 -2.98 -0.17
CA THR A 329 -1.34 -3.83 0.73
C THR A 329 -1.60 -5.31 0.42
N LYS A 330 -2.88 -5.72 0.34
CA LYS A 330 -3.23 -7.10 -0.02
C LYS A 330 -2.76 -7.49 -1.42
N ARG A 331 -2.80 -6.56 -2.39
CA ARG A 331 -2.27 -6.79 -3.73
C ARG A 331 -0.78 -7.10 -3.67
N LYS A 332 -0.03 -6.30 -2.92
CA LYS A 332 1.40 -6.52 -2.71
C LYS A 332 1.67 -7.86 -2.04
N ASP A 333 0.88 -8.25 -1.04
CA ASP A 333 1.05 -9.55 -0.36
C ASP A 333 0.83 -10.73 -1.32
N ILE A 334 -0.18 -10.66 -2.20
CA ILE A 334 -0.41 -11.68 -3.24
C ILE A 334 0.75 -11.73 -4.22
N GLU A 335 1.21 -10.58 -4.74
CA GLU A 335 2.35 -10.50 -5.66
C GLU A 335 3.61 -11.12 -5.04
N GLN A 336 3.89 -10.81 -3.77
CA GLN A 336 5.00 -11.38 -3.02
C GLN A 336 4.85 -12.91 -2.85
N LEU A 337 3.65 -13.39 -2.52
CA LEU A 337 3.39 -14.83 -2.36
C LEU A 337 3.54 -15.59 -3.68
N VAL A 338 3.05 -15.04 -4.79
CA VAL A 338 3.22 -15.64 -6.13
C VAL A 338 4.70 -15.72 -6.50
N GLN A 339 5.45 -14.65 -6.25
CA GLN A 339 6.89 -14.62 -6.50
C GLN A 339 7.64 -15.61 -5.61
N MET A 340 7.28 -15.72 -4.33
CA MET A 340 7.84 -16.69 -3.40
C MET A 340 7.57 -18.13 -3.85
N ASN A 341 6.33 -18.46 -4.22
CA ASN A 341 5.95 -19.80 -4.70
C ASN A 341 6.70 -20.22 -5.97
N LYS A 342 7.15 -19.25 -6.77
CA LYS A 342 8.00 -19.50 -7.94
C LYS A 342 9.46 -19.76 -7.55
N VAL A 343 10.01 -18.95 -6.65
CA VAL A 343 11.46 -18.91 -6.36
C VAL A 343 11.87 -19.96 -5.32
N ALA A 344 11.04 -20.21 -4.31
CA ALA A 344 11.38 -21.11 -3.20
C ALA A 344 11.68 -22.56 -3.64
N PRO A 345 10.91 -23.21 -4.53
CA PRO A 345 11.22 -24.56 -4.99
C PRO A 345 12.56 -24.65 -5.73
N GLU A 346 12.92 -23.63 -6.51
CA GLU A 346 14.20 -23.62 -7.24
C GLU A 346 15.39 -23.49 -6.29
N ILE A 347 15.28 -22.63 -5.27
CA ILE A 347 16.30 -22.49 -4.24
C ILE A 347 16.47 -23.81 -3.50
N LEU A 348 15.38 -24.46 -3.07
CA LEU A 348 15.44 -25.75 -2.39
C LEU A 348 16.14 -26.82 -3.22
N LEU A 349 15.90 -26.87 -4.54
CA LEU A 349 16.60 -27.79 -5.44
C LEU A 349 18.11 -27.51 -5.51
N ILE A 350 18.52 -26.24 -5.54
CA ILE A 350 19.94 -25.85 -5.47
C ILE A 350 20.53 -26.26 -4.12
N SER A 351 19.85 -25.94 -3.00
CA SER A 351 20.28 -26.31 -1.65
C SER A 351 20.47 -27.82 -1.50
N GLU A 352 19.51 -28.62 -1.97
CA GLU A 352 19.58 -30.08 -1.92
C GLU A 352 20.75 -30.60 -2.76
N SER A 353 20.92 -30.06 -3.98
CA SER A 353 22.07 -30.41 -4.83
C SER A 353 23.41 -30.06 -4.18
N LEU A 354 23.51 -28.91 -3.50
CA LEU A 354 24.70 -28.49 -2.75
C LEU A 354 24.96 -29.32 -1.49
N GLN A 355 23.91 -29.88 -0.90
CA GLN A 355 24.05 -30.79 0.23
C GLN A 355 24.58 -32.16 -0.21
N GLN A 356 24.22 -32.61 -1.41
CA GLN A 356 24.73 -33.84 -2.01
C GLN A 356 26.14 -33.67 -2.59
N GLN A 357 26.60 -32.44 -2.80
CA GLN A 357 27.92 -32.15 -3.33
C GLN A 357 29.00 -32.45 -2.27
N PRO A 358 30.00 -33.32 -2.57
CA PRO A 358 31.08 -33.62 -1.64
C PRO A 358 31.93 -32.37 -1.36
N ASP A 359 32.39 -32.24 -0.12
CA ASP A 359 33.28 -31.14 0.29
C ASP A 359 34.73 -31.35 -0.18
N GLU A 360 35.08 -32.60 -0.55
CA GLU A 360 36.37 -32.96 -1.12
C GLU A 360 36.38 -32.70 -2.64
N ILE A 361 37.46 -32.06 -3.09
CA ILE A 361 37.68 -31.79 -4.51
C ILE A 361 38.16 -33.08 -5.19
N PRO A 362 37.54 -33.50 -6.32
CA PRO A 362 38.01 -34.66 -7.05
C PRO A 362 39.47 -34.51 -7.46
N ASN A 363 40.21 -35.62 -7.48
CA ASN A 363 41.61 -35.58 -7.86
C ASN A 363 41.80 -35.40 -9.37
N ASN A 364 40.86 -35.82 -10.23
CA ASN A 364 41.04 -35.78 -11.68
C ASN A 364 40.74 -34.38 -12.27
N LEU A 365 41.61 -33.86 -13.15
CA LEU A 365 41.43 -32.52 -13.76
C LEU A 365 40.17 -32.37 -14.62
N ASN A 366 39.71 -33.44 -15.30
CA ASN A 366 38.45 -33.44 -16.05
C ASN A 366 37.24 -33.36 -15.12
N GLU A 367 37.28 -34.08 -13.99
CA GLU A 367 36.23 -34.04 -12.98
C GLU A 367 36.21 -32.67 -12.27
N GLN A 368 37.39 -32.12 -11.96
CA GLN A 368 37.55 -30.76 -11.43
C GLN A 368 36.93 -29.71 -12.38
N GLN A 369 37.13 -29.85 -13.70
CA GLN A 369 36.51 -28.96 -14.69
C GLN A 369 34.98 -29.10 -14.72
N ALA A 370 34.45 -30.32 -14.63
CA ALA A 370 33.00 -30.55 -14.56
C ALA A 370 32.40 -29.92 -13.29
N VAL A 371 33.06 -30.11 -12.14
CA VAL A 371 32.66 -29.51 -10.85
C VAL A 371 32.71 -27.99 -10.90
N LEU A 372 33.74 -27.39 -11.53
CA LEU A 372 33.84 -25.93 -11.70
C LEU A 372 32.63 -25.36 -12.44
N ILE A 373 32.28 -25.98 -13.59
CA ILE A 373 31.17 -25.53 -14.43
C ILE A 373 29.85 -25.64 -13.67
N ASP A 374 29.62 -26.77 -12.99
CA ASP A 374 28.42 -27.01 -12.20
C ASP A 374 28.27 -26.01 -11.03
N LEU A 375 29.34 -25.81 -10.23
CA LEU A 375 29.35 -24.87 -9.12
C LEU A 375 29.13 -23.42 -9.58
N GLU A 376 29.80 -22.98 -10.65
CA GLU A 376 29.64 -21.60 -11.16
C GLU A 376 28.24 -21.40 -11.75
N THR A 377 27.68 -22.41 -12.42
CA THR A 377 26.30 -22.36 -12.93
C THR A 377 25.29 -22.25 -11.79
N LYS A 378 25.45 -23.06 -10.74
CA LYS A 378 24.61 -23.00 -9.53
C LYS A 378 24.73 -21.65 -8.83
N LYS A 379 25.94 -21.11 -8.69
CA LYS A 379 26.19 -19.77 -8.13
C LYS A 379 25.47 -18.68 -8.90
N GLN A 380 25.64 -18.62 -10.23
CA GLN A 380 24.96 -17.62 -11.05
C GLN A 380 23.44 -17.75 -10.97
N ARG A 381 22.92 -18.99 -10.99
CA ARG A 381 21.48 -19.23 -10.84
C ARG A 381 20.97 -18.77 -9.47
N LEU A 382 21.67 -19.08 -8.39
CA LEU A 382 21.31 -18.66 -7.04
C LEU A 382 21.38 -17.15 -6.88
N GLU A 383 22.43 -16.50 -7.37
CA GLU A 383 22.56 -15.03 -7.36
C GLU A 383 21.39 -14.36 -8.10
N ASN A 384 21.00 -14.91 -9.26
CA ASN A 384 19.84 -14.41 -10.01
C ASN A 384 18.53 -14.60 -9.25
N LEU A 385 18.31 -15.78 -8.64
CA LEU A 385 17.11 -16.05 -7.84
C LEU A 385 17.02 -15.12 -6.62
N MET A 386 18.14 -14.86 -5.94
CA MET A 386 18.20 -13.95 -4.79
C MET A 386 17.77 -12.52 -5.13
N GLN A 387 18.06 -12.02 -6.34
CA GLN A 387 17.59 -10.69 -6.79
C GLN A 387 16.07 -10.62 -6.96
N THR A 388 15.40 -11.77 -7.00
CA THR A 388 13.95 -11.87 -7.18
C THR A 388 13.21 -12.26 -5.89
N ILE A 389 13.89 -12.38 -4.76
CA ILE A 389 13.21 -12.64 -3.49
C ILE A 389 12.66 -11.30 -2.96
N PRO A 390 11.35 -11.18 -2.67
CA PRO A 390 10.78 -9.95 -2.12
C PRO A 390 11.40 -9.53 -0.78
N ASP A 391 11.38 -8.23 -0.50
CA ASP A 391 11.72 -7.68 0.83
C ASP A 391 10.56 -7.80 1.82
N SER A 392 10.45 -8.97 2.47
CA SER A 392 9.46 -9.24 3.52
C SER A 392 10.01 -10.15 4.63
N ASP A 393 9.43 -10.06 5.83
CA ASP A 393 9.78 -10.94 6.96
C ASP A 393 9.48 -12.42 6.64
N ALA A 394 8.42 -12.70 5.86
CA ALA A 394 8.04 -14.06 5.46
C ALA A 394 9.08 -14.74 4.56
N THR A 395 9.89 -13.95 3.86
CA THR A 395 10.93 -14.42 2.94
C THR A 395 12.33 -14.44 3.55
N GLU A 396 12.48 -14.02 4.81
CA GLU A 396 13.79 -13.87 5.45
C GLU A 396 14.52 -15.21 5.56
N GLU A 397 13.83 -16.27 5.98
CA GLU A 397 14.43 -17.61 6.07
C GLU A 397 14.98 -18.09 4.72
N LEU A 398 14.25 -17.83 3.63
CA LEU A 398 14.66 -18.19 2.28
C LEU A 398 15.90 -17.40 1.85
N ARG A 399 15.99 -16.12 2.22
CA ARG A 399 17.17 -15.29 1.97
C ARG A 399 18.39 -15.73 2.74
N GLU A 400 18.24 -15.98 4.04
CA GLU A 400 19.32 -16.47 4.89
C GLU A 400 19.84 -17.81 4.36
N ARG A 401 18.94 -18.73 4.00
CA ARG A 401 19.29 -20.01 3.38
C ARG A 401 20.08 -19.81 2.09
N SER A 402 19.59 -18.96 1.21
CA SER A 402 20.25 -18.65 -0.07
C SER A 402 21.63 -18.00 0.14
N ALA A 403 21.77 -17.11 1.11
CA ALA A 403 23.04 -16.48 1.44
C ALA A 403 24.04 -17.49 2.00
N TRP A 404 23.58 -18.43 2.83
CA TRP A 404 24.40 -19.52 3.34
C TRP A 404 24.87 -20.46 2.22
N ASP A 405 23.94 -20.88 1.34
CA ASP A 405 24.26 -21.72 0.18
C ASP A 405 25.23 -21.02 -0.78
N LEU A 406 25.07 -19.71 -0.98
CA LEU A 406 25.99 -18.90 -1.79
C LEU A 406 27.38 -18.81 -1.16
N SER A 407 27.48 -18.72 0.18
CA SER A 407 28.75 -18.78 0.88
C SER A 407 29.42 -20.14 0.68
N LYS A 408 28.67 -21.23 0.86
CA LYS A 408 29.18 -22.60 0.65
C LYS A 408 29.69 -22.79 -0.78
N LEU A 409 28.94 -22.32 -1.78
CA LEU A 409 29.34 -22.32 -3.18
C LEU A 409 30.67 -21.59 -3.41
N LYS A 410 30.82 -20.38 -2.84
CA LYS A 410 32.04 -19.59 -2.94
C LYS A 410 33.23 -20.29 -2.28
N ASP A 411 33.01 -20.95 -1.15
CA ASP A 411 34.05 -21.71 -0.46
C ASP A 411 34.49 -22.94 -1.26
N LEU A 412 33.55 -23.69 -1.86
CA LEU A 412 33.86 -24.82 -2.73
C LEU A 412 34.63 -24.39 -3.99
N LEU A 413 34.20 -23.30 -4.64
CA LEU A 413 34.90 -22.72 -5.79
C LEU A 413 36.32 -22.28 -5.42
N LYS A 414 36.51 -21.69 -4.25
CA LYS A 414 37.83 -21.30 -3.76
C LYS A 414 38.72 -22.52 -3.52
N LYS A 415 38.23 -23.54 -2.80
CA LYS A 415 38.97 -24.79 -2.56
C LYS A 415 39.37 -25.46 -3.88
N LEU A 416 38.47 -25.49 -4.85
CA LEU A 416 38.75 -26.02 -6.19
C LEU A 416 39.84 -25.22 -6.88
N GLY A 417 39.77 -23.88 -6.85
CA GLY A 417 40.79 -22.99 -7.40
C GLY A 417 42.16 -23.18 -6.77
N ASP A 418 42.21 -23.28 -5.42
CA ASP A 418 43.45 -23.54 -4.68
C ASP A 418 44.05 -24.91 -5.05
N THR A 419 43.22 -25.96 -5.08
CA THR A 419 43.64 -27.34 -5.43
C THR A 419 44.17 -27.43 -6.87
N VAL A 420 43.46 -26.84 -7.83
CA VAL A 420 43.89 -26.78 -9.24
C VAL A 420 45.18 -25.97 -9.36
N GLY A 421 45.28 -24.85 -8.63
CA GLY A 421 46.48 -24.01 -8.59
C GLY A 421 47.71 -24.76 -8.09
N GLU A 422 47.59 -25.49 -6.98
CA GLU A 422 48.64 -26.35 -6.43
C GLU A 422 49.06 -27.44 -7.41
N LYS A 423 48.08 -28.14 -8.03
CA LYS A 423 48.38 -29.15 -9.05
C LYS A 423 49.10 -28.57 -10.26
N LEU A 424 48.68 -27.41 -10.78
CA LEU A 424 49.34 -26.77 -11.92
C LEU A 424 50.80 -26.40 -11.58
N ALA A 425 51.06 -25.94 -10.35
CA ALA A 425 52.41 -25.66 -9.88
C ALA A 425 53.26 -26.94 -9.75
N ALA A 426 52.68 -28.02 -9.19
CA ALA A 426 53.33 -29.32 -9.11
C ALA A 426 53.64 -29.89 -10.50
N LEU A 427 52.70 -29.79 -11.44
CA LEU A 427 52.84 -30.26 -12.81
C LEU A 427 53.90 -29.47 -13.58
N ALA A 428 53.99 -28.15 -13.39
CA ALA A 428 55.06 -27.33 -13.96
C ALA A 428 56.44 -27.73 -13.41
N THR A 429 56.53 -27.97 -12.10
CA THR A 429 57.77 -28.40 -11.42
C THR A 429 58.20 -29.78 -11.90
N PHE A 430 57.25 -30.72 -12.00
CA PHE A 430 57.48 -32.06 -12.53
C PHE A 430 57.93 -32.02 -13.99
N ASN A 431 57.26 -31.27 -14.86
CA ASN A 431 57.64 -31.18 -16.27
C ASN A 431 59.04 -30.58 -16.47
N ALA A 432 59.42 -29.59 -15.65
CA ALA A 432 60.77 -29.02 -15.68
C ALA A 432 61.83 -30.04 -15.24
N ALA A 433 61.58 -30.78 -14.15
CA ALA A 433 62.47 -31.82 -13.66
C ALA A 433 62.56 -33.00 -14.63
N ARG A 434 61.43 -33.42 -15.22
CA ARG A 434 61.36 -34.46 -16.25
C ARG A 434 62.19 -34.08 -17.46
N LYS A 435 62.05 -32.85 -17.97
CA LYS A 435 62.85 -32.37 -19.11
C LYS A 435 64.35 -32.39 -18.81
N ASP A 436 64.76 -31.86 -17.66
CA ASP A 436 66.16 -31.91 -17.22
C ASP A 436 66.68 -33.35 -17.13
N ALA A 437 65.84 -34.27 -16.64
CA ALA A 437 66.17 -35.69 -16.56
C ALA A 437 66.28 -36.36 -17.93
N ASP A 438 65.34 -36.11 -18.83
CA ASP A 438 65.38 -36.57 -20.22
C ASP A 438 66.66 -36.06 -20.92
N ASP A 439 67.01 -34.79 -20.76
CA ASP A 439 68.20 -34.17 -21.34
C ASP A 439 69.50 -34.79 -20.78
N GLN A 440 69.57 -35.02 -19.46
CA GLN A 440 70.72 -35.66 -18.81
C GLN A 440 70.86 -37.14 -19.20
N LEU A 441 69.76 -37.88 -19.21
CA LEU A 441 69.75 -39.28 -19.63
C LEU A 441 70.21 -39.40 -21.08
N LEU A 442 69.72 -38.55 -21.98
CA LEU A 442 70.14 -38.55 -23.38
C LEU A 442 71.65 -38.33 -23.55
N ARG A 443 72.24 -37.40 -22.78
CA ARG A 443 73.69 -37.14 -22.77
C ARG A 443 74.49 -38.34 -22.28
N ILE A 444 73.99 -39.03 -21.25
CA ILE A 444 74.67 -40.19 -20.66
C ILE A 444 74.55 -41.42 -21.57
N THR A 445 73.40 -41.64 -22.20
CA THR A 445 73.13 -42.81 -23.04
C THR A 445 73.48 -42.64 -24.51
N SER A 446 73.95 -41.46 -24.94
CA SER A 446 74.33 -41.20 -26.33
C SER A 446 75.38 -42.19 -26.84
N PRO A 447 75.35 -42.65 -28.12
CA PRO A 447 76.36 -43.56 -28.67
C PRO A 447 77.80 -43.05 -28.54
N GLU A 448 77.99 -41.72 -28.53
CA GLU A 448 79.29 -41.08 -28.31
C GLU A 448 79.85 -41.29 -26.89
N SER A 449 79.04 -41.79 -25.96
CA SER A 449 79.43 -42.06 -24.56
C SER A 449 80.07 -43.43 -24.33
N LEU A 450 80.32 -44.21 -25.40
CA LEU A 450 80.91 -45.55 -25.31
C LEU A 450 82.42 -45.52 -24.98
N GLU A 451 83.14 -44.43 -25.25
CA GLU A 451 84.58 -44.28 -24.97
C GLU A 451 84.86 -43.48 -23.68
N LYS A 452 84.00 -43.62 -22.67
CA LYS A 452 84.19 -42.92 -21.39
C LYS A 452 85.23 -43.61 -20.51
N THR A 453 86.04 -42.79 -19.84
CA THR A 453 86.93 -43.21 -18.76
C THR A 453 86.12 -43.58 -17.50
N PRO A 454 86.68 -44.38 -16.58
CA PRO A 454 86.02 -44.72 -15.32
C PRO A 454 85.57 -43.49 -14.52
N GLU A 455 86.38 -42.44 -14.50
CA GLU A 455 86.10 -41.16 -13.84
C GLU A 455 84.90 -40.41 -14.45
N GLU A 456 84.78 -40.40 -15.78
CA GLU A 456 83.62 -39.83 -16.46
C GLU A 456 82.34 -40.61 -16.15
N LEU A 457 82.42 -41.95 -16.10
CA LEU A 457 81.29 -42.78 -15.68
C LEU A 457 80.93 -42.58 -14.21
N ARG A 458 81.91 -42.33 -13.33
CA ARG A 458 81.66 -41.98 -11.92
C ARG A 458 80.94 -40.64 -11.80
N ASN A 459 81.30 -39.66 -12.62
CA ASN A 459 80.60 -38.37 -12.67
C ASN A 459 79.17 -38.51 -13.20
N ASP A 460 78.94 -39.35 -14.21
CA ASP A 460 77.60 -39.68 -14.69
C ASP A 460 76.76 -40.35 -13.59
N GLU A 461 77.33 -41.29 -12.84
CA GLU A 461 76.66 -41.94 -11.70
C GLU A 461 76.24 -40.92 -10.63
N GLU A 462 77.13 -40.02 -10.21
CA GLU A 462 76.79 -38.94 -9.27
C GLU A 462 75.67 -38.04 -9.81
N THR A 463 75.71 -37.75 -11.10
CA THR A 463 74.67 -36.94 -11.78
C THR A 463 73.32 -37.65 -11.74
N LEU A 464 73.27 -38.95 -12.04
CA LEU A 464 72.06 -39.77 -11.98
C LEU A 464 71.53 -39.92 -10.55
N LEU A 465 72.39 -40.05 -9.53
CA LEU A 465 71.98 -40.10 -8.12
C LEU A 465 71.33 -38.78 -7.68
N ARG A 466 71.92 -37.63 -8.04
CA ARG A 466 71.33 -36.32 -7.76
C ARG A 466 70.00 -36.14 -8.47
N LEU A 467 69.91 -36.58 -9.71
CA LEU A 467 68.70 -36.52 -10.51
C LEU A 467 67.58 -37.38 -9.90
N LYS A 468 67.89 -38.62 -9.51
CA LYS A 468 66.98 -39.52 -8.80
C LYS A 468 66.45 -38.88 -7.52
N GLN A 469 67.34 -38.33 -6.70
CA GLN A 469 66.96 -37.66 -5.46
C GLN A 469 66.00 -36.50 -5.74
N ARG A 470 66.37 -35.60 -6.66
CA ARG A 470 65.56 -34.43 -6.99
C ARG A 470 64.18 -34.78 -7.54
N ILE A 471 64.05 -35.85 -8.32
CA ILE A 471 62.74 -36.32 -8.80
C ILE A 471 61.93 -36.98 -7.69
N SER A 472 62.57 -37.75 -6.81
CA SER A 472 61.91 -38.43 -5.70
C SER A 472 61.35 -37.46 -4.66
N GLU A 473 61.96 -36.29 -4.51
CA GLU A 473 61.51 -35.21 -3.62
C GLU A 473 60.28 -34.44 -4.15
N LEU A 474 59.89 -34.65 -5.42
CA LEU A 474 58.69 -34.03 -5.97
C LEU A 474 57.44 -34.69 -5.41
N ASP A 475 56.47 -33.86 -5.03
CA ASP A 475 55.18 -34.36 -4.55
C ASP A 475 54.31 -34.84 -5.71
N ALA A 476 54.47 -36.11 -6.06
CA ALA A 476 53.68 -36.74 -7.10
C ALA A 476 52.21 -36.95 -6.70
N ARG A 477 51.87 -36.94 -5.40
CA ARG A 477 50.51 -37.25 -4.92
C ARG A 477 49.48 -36.20 -5.32
N VAL A 478 49.93 -34.98 -5.57
CA VAL A 478 49.11 -33.85 -6.02
C VAL A 478 48.81 -33.94 -7.52
N LEU A 479 49.56 -34.77 -8.27
CA LEU A 479 49.37 -34.98 -9.70
C LEU A 479 48.28 -36.01 -9.98
N ASP A 480 47.72 -35.97 -11.19
CA ASP A 480 46.82 -37.01 -11.68
C ASP A 480 47.52 -38.38 -11.78
N ASP A 481 46.73 -39.46 -11.71
CA ASP A 481 47.22 -40.84 -11.77
C ASP A 481 48.14 -41.09 -12.98
N GLU A 482 47.78 -40.56 -14.16
CA GLU A 482 48.62 -40.66 -15.37
C GLU A 482 50.00 -40.03 -15.18
N LYS A 483 50.08 -38.91 -14.44
CA LYS A 483 51.33 -38.20 -14.17
C LYS A 483 52.12 -38.83 -13.04
N GLN A 484 51.45 -39.48 -12.09
CA GLN A 484 52.08 -40.33 -11.08
C GLN A 484 52.76 -41.54 -11.75
N ASP A 485 52.10 -42.15 -12.74
CA ASP A 485 52.69 -43.24 -13.52
C ASP A 485 53.91 -42.77 -14.33
N GLU A 486 53.84 -41.59 -14.96
CA GLU A 486 55.00 -40.99 -15.64
C GLU A 486 56.17 -40.69 -14.69
N HIS A 487 55.89 -40.25 -13.47
CA HIS A 487 56.90 -40.02 -12.43
C HIS A 487 57.60 -41.32 -12.04
N ALA A 488 56.82 -42.39 -11.79
CA ALA A 488 57.35 -43.71 -11.47
C ALA A 488 58.20 -44.29 -12.62
N GLN A 489 57.75 -44.15 -13.88
CA GLN A 489 58.50 -44.59 -15.05
C GLN A 489 59.82 -43.83 -15.23
N LEU A 490 59.85 -42.54 -14.93
CA LEU A 490 61.07 -41.73 -15.00
C LEU A 490 62.12 -42.20 -13.97
N LEU A 491 61.70 -42.48 -12.74
CA LEU A 491 62.56 -43.02 -11.69
C LEU A 491 63.13 -44.39 -12.08
N ASP A 492 62.30 -45.30 -12.59
CA ASP A 492 62.72 -46.62 -13.08
C ASP A 492 63.75 -46.50 -14.22
N ARG A 493 63.55 -45.55 -15.15
CA ARG A 493 64.50 -45.33 -16.26
C ARG A 493 65.83 -44.77 -15.77
N ILE A 494 65.83 -43.91 -14.74
CA ILE A 494 67.06 -43.42 -14.10
C ILE A 494 67.79 -44.58 -13.42
N ASP A 495 67.08 -45.43 -12.68
CA ASP A 495 67.68 -46.59 -11.99
C ASP A 495 68.31 -47.58 -12.97
N LYS A 496 67.62 -47.93 -14.06
CA LYS A 496 68.17 -48.78 -15.12
C LYS A 496 69.43 -48.20 -15.75
N THR A 497 69.46 -46.88 -15.97
CA THR A 497 70.63 -46.20 -16.54
C THR A 497 71.80 -46.20 -15.54
N LEU A 498 71.50 -45.98 -14.26
CA LEU A 498 72.47 -45.99 -13.18
C LEU A 498 73.13 -47.37 -13.02
N ASP A 499 72.35 -48.45 -13.07
CA ASP A 499 72.88 -49.83 -13.06
C ASP A 499 73.78 -50.11 -14.27
N THR A 500 73.36 -49.63 -15.46
CA THR A 500 74.15 -49.77 -16.70
C THR A 500 75.50 -49.04 -16.62
N VAL A 501 75.50 -47.80 -16.10
CA VAL A 501 76.73 -46.99 -15.95
C VAL A 501 77.69 -47.62 -14.93
N LYS A 502 77.18 -48.09 -13.79
CA LYS A 502 77.97 -48.82 -12.79
C LYS A 502 78.63 -50.05 -13.38
N GLN A 503 77.85 -50.89 -14.05
CA GLN A 503 78.36 -52.11 -14.67
C GLN A 503 79.44 -51.81 -15.72
N ARG A 504 79.26 -50.77 -16.53
CA ARG A 504 80.28 -50.34 -17.51
C ARG A 504 81.56 -49.89 -16.83
N ARG A 505 81.46 -49.09 -15.77
CA ARG A 505 82.63 -48.63 -15.00
C ARG A 505 83.39 -49.82 -14.44
N ASP A 506 82.70 -50.72 -13.74
CA ASP A 506 83.30 -51.89 -13.09
C ASP A 506 84.02 -52.78 -14.14
N ASN A 507 83.42 -52.98 -15.32
CA ASN A 507 84.06 -53.72 -16.42
C ASN A 507 85.34 -53.04 -16.95
N ILE A 508 85.34 -51.71 -17.09
CA ILE A 508 86.51 -50.96 -17.58
C ILE A 508 87.61 -50.95 -16.51
N GLU A 509 87.27 -50.75 -15.24
CA GLU A 509 88.22 -50.81 -14.13
C GLU A 509 88.86 -52.20 -14.02
N GLU A 510 88.08 -53.26 -14.18
CA GLU A 510 88.60 -54.63 -14.20
C GLU A 510 89.57 -54.85 -15.38
N GLU A 511 89.23 -54.36 -16.57
CA GLU A 511 90.09 -54.43 -17.76
C GLU A 511 91.40 -53.63 -17.58
N ILE A 512 91.34 -52.42 -16.99
CA ILE A 512 92.52 -51.61 -16.67
C ILE A 512 93.41 -52.33 -15.65
N ALA A 513 92.82 -52.91 -14.60
CA ALA A 513 93.55 -53.66 -13.59
C ALA A 513 94.23 -54.90 -14.20
N ARG A 514 93.51 -55.64 -15.06
CA ARG A 514 94.03 -56.79 -15.79
C ARG A 514 95.23 -56.42 -16.68
N ARG A 515 95.09 -55.38 -17.51
CA ARG A 515 96.19 -54.89 -18.37
C ARG A 515 97.39 -54.42 -17.58
N SER A 516 97.16 -53.74 -16.45
CA SER A 516 98.22 -53.27 -15.57
C SER A 516 98.99 -54.43 -14.93
N ALA A 517 98.28 -55.50 -14.53
CA ALA A 517 98.89 -56.73 -14.05
C ALA A 517 99.70 -57.44 -15.14
N ASP A 518 99.18 -57.51 -16.38
CA ASP A 518 99.86 -58.09 -17.53
C ASP A 518 101.16 -57.33 -17.87
N ILE A 519 101.14 -55.99 -17.87
CA ILE A 519 102.32 -55.14 -18.09
C ILE A 519 103.34 -55.34 -16.96
N ALA A 520 102.91 -55.33 -15.69
CA ALA A 520 103.81 -55.55 -14.56
C ALA A 520 104.47 -56.94 -14.59
N LEU A 521 103.77 -57.95 -15.11
CA LEU A 521 104.33 -59.27 -15.36
C LEU A 521 105.33 -59.25 -16.53
N GLN A 522 105.01 -58.57 -17.63
CA GLN A 522 105.93 -58.37 -18.76
C GLN A 522 107.23 -57.69 -18.34
N ASP A 523 107.14 -56.59 -17.59
CA ASP A 523 108.30 -55.82 -17.10
C ASP A 523 109.21 -56.66 -16.19
N LYS A 524 108.65 -57.60 -15.43
CA LYS A 524 109.40 -58.54 -14.60
C LYS A 524 110.05 -59.66 -15.42
N VAL A 525 109.34 -60.20 -16.41
CA VAL A 525 109.75 -61.39 -17.16
C VAL A 525 110.76 -61.09 -18.27
N ILE A 526 110.57 -60.00 -19.02
CA ILE A 526 111.38 -59.66 -20.19
C ILE A 526 112.88 -59.53 -19.85
N PRO A 527 113.30 -58.80 -18.80
CA PRO A 527 114.72 -58.64 -18.48
C PRO A 527 115.42 -59.98 -18.17
N ILE A 528 114.77 -60.83 -17.36
CA ILE A 528 115.32 -62.14 -16.99
C ILE A 528 115.38 -63.06 -18.21
N SER A 529 114.31 -63.12 -19.00
CA SER A 529 114.32 -63.93 -20.22
C SER A 529 115.41 -63.50 -21.20
N CYS A 530 115.62 -62.20 -21.40
CA CYS A 530 116.69 -61.67 -22.23
C CYS A 530 118.08 -62.00 -21.65
N ARG A 531 118.26 -61.87 -20.33
CA ARG A 531 119.53 -62.18 -19.66
C ARG A 531 119.87 -63.66 -19.75
N LEU A 532 118.90 -64.54 -19.53
CA LEU A 532 119.07 -65.99 -19.69
C LEU A 532 119.46 -66.35 -21.13
N VAL A 533 118.79 -65.79 -22.13
CA VAL A 533 119.15 -66.02 -23.55
C VAL A 533 120.57 -65.54 -23.86
N GLN A 534 120.98 -64.37 -23.33
CA GLN A 534 122.35 -63.88 -23.47
C GLN A 534 123.36 -64.82 -22.81
N LEU A 535 123.13 -65.19 -21.56
CA LEU A 535 124.02 -66.09 -20.81
C LEU A 535 124.15 -67.46 -21.49
N VAL A 536 123.06 -68.00 -22.04
CA VAL A 536 123.07 -69.25 -22.83
C VAL A 536 123.90 -69.08 -24.11
N ASN A 537 123.76 -67.96 -24.82
CA ASN A 537 124.56 -67.70 -26.02
C ASN A 537 126.05 -67.54 -25.70
N ASP A 538 126.37 -66.84 -24.61
CA ASP A 538 127.75 -66.66 -24.14
C ASP A 538 128.34 -67.99 -23.68
N ALA A 539 127.57 -68.81 -22.96
CA ALA A 539 127.93 -70.17 -22.59
C ALA A 539 128.20 -71.06 -23.82
N ASN A 540 127.32 -71.03 -24.82
CA ASN A 540 127.51 -71.80 -26.06
C ASN A 540 128.76 -71.35 -26.83
N ARG A 541 129.07 -70.05 -26.83
CA ARG A 541 130.33 -69.52 -27.40
C ARG A 541 131.55 -70.03 -26.65
N LEU A 542 131.54 -69.97 -25.32
CA LEU A 542 132.61 -70.52 -24.46
C LEU A 542 132.79 -72.03 -24.67
N LEU A 543 131.70 -72.79 -24.80
CA LEU A 543 131.73 -74.23 -25.03
C LEU A 543 132.23 -74.63 -26.43
N SER A 544 132.15 -73.71 -27.40
CA SER A 544 132.67 -73.91 -28.75
C SER A 544 134.16 -73.57 -28.88
N ASP A 545 134.77 -72.94 -27.86
CA ASP A 545 136.19 -72.66 -27.81
C ASP A 545 136.97 -73.94 -27.46
N ALA A 546 137.88 -74.34 -28.35
CA ALA A 546 138.68 -75.57 -28.22
C ALA A 546 139.83 -75.44 -27.20
N GLU A 547 140.16 -74.22 -26.76
CA GLU A 547 141.22 -73.94 -25.77
C GLU A 547 140.68 -73.53 -24.39
N GLY A 548 139.37 -73.62 -24.17
CA GLY A 548 138.75 -73.20 -22.91
C GLY A 548 139.25 -73.99 -21.70
N VAL A 549 139.61 -73.28 -20.62
CA VAL A 549 140.09 -73.87 -19.36
C VAL A 549 139.03 -73.82 -18.25
N PRO A 550 139.01 -74.77 -17.30
CA PRO A 550 137.95 -74.89 -16.29
C PRO A 550 137.60 -73.60 -15.53
N SER A 551 138.61 -72.79 -15.19
CA SER A 551 138.42 -71.51 -14.51
C SER A 551 137.61 -70.47 -15.29
N GLN A 552 137.44 -70.63 -16.61
CA GLN A 552 136.65 -69.73 -17.47
C GLN A 552 135.16 -70.11 -17.54
N TYR A 553 134.82 -71.39 -17.31
CA TYR A 553 133.42 -71.87 -17.36
C TYR A 553 132.68 -71.59 -16.05
N ARG A 554 133.38 -71.60 -14.91
CA ARG A 554 132.79 -71.43 -13.57
C ARG A 554 131.99 -70.14 -13.36
N PRO A 555 132.46 -68.93 -13.75
CA PRO A 555 131.67 -67.70 -13.58
C PRO A 555 130.38 -67.70 -14.42
N CYS A 556 130.45 -68.22 -15.64
CA CYS A 556 129.29 -68.35 -16.52
C CYS A 556 128.25 -69.32 -15.94
N TYR A 557 128.69 -70.48 -15.42
CA TYR A 557 127.84 -71.43 -14.70
C TYR A 557 127.13 -70.80 -13.50
N GLU A 558 127.86 -70.07 -12.65
CA GLU A 558 127.29 -69.44 -11.44
C GLU A 558 126.28 -68.35 -11.79
N GLU A 559 126.54 -67.51 -12.81
CA GLU A 559 125.59 -66.51 -13.30
C GLU A 559 124.32 -67.14 -13.88
N LEU A 560 124.45 -68.22 -14.65
CA LEU A 560 123.34 -68.89 -15.32
C LEU A 560 122.43 -69.62 -14.31
N ILE A 561 123.00 -70.25 -13.28
CA ILE A 561 122.22 -70.81 -12.16
C ILE A 561 121.50 -69.73 -11.36
N ASN A 562 122.18 -68.62 -11.05
CA ASN A 562 121.57 -67.54 -10.27
C ASN A 562 120.41 -66.89 -11.04
N GLU A 563 120.56 -66.69 -12.34
CA GLU A 563 119.49 -66.13 -13.17
C GLU A 563 118.33 -67.11 -13.37
N CYS A 564 118.58 -68.43 -13.46
CA CYS A 564 117.54 -69.46 -13.43
C CYS A 564 116.76 -69.45 -12.10
N LYS A 565 117.45 -69.30 -10.96
CA LYS A 565 116.78 -69.16 -9.65
C LYS A 565 115.92 -67.91 -9.58
N ASN A 566 116.40 -66.78 -10.13
CA ASN A 566 115.61 -65.55 -10.21
C ASN A 566 114.35 -65.77 -11.07
N ALA A 567 114.48 -66.47 -12.21
CA ALA A 567 113.36 -66.82 -13.06
C ALA A 567 112.34 -67.72 -12.34
N ASP A 568 112.78 -68.74 -11.60
CA ASP A 568 111.93 -69.62 -10.80
C ASP A 568 111.15 -68.86 -9.72
N THR A 569 111.73 -67.82 -9.12
CA THR A 569 111.01 -66.99 -8.13
C THR A 569 109.85 -66.20 -8.77
N ILE A 570 110.00 -65.74 -10.01
CA ILE A 570 108.93 -65.04 -10.73
C ILE A 570 107.85 -66.04 -11.17
N LEU A 571 108.24 -67.23 -11.62
CA LEU A 571 107.32 -68.27 -12.09
C LEU A 571 106.43 -68.85 -10.99
N ARG A 572 106.86 -68.82 -9.72
CA ARG A 572 106.09 -69.36 -8.59
C ARG A 572 104.69 -68.75 -8.49
N ASP A 573 104.58 -67.44 -8.76
CA ASP A 573 103.34 -66.68 -8.58
C ASP A 573 102.73 -66.23 -9.93
N ALA A 574 103.30 -66.64 -11.07
CA ALA A 574 102.86 -66.20 -12.39
C ALA A 574 101.81 -67.13 -13.04
N PRO A 575 100.91 -66.62 -13.90
CA PRO A 575 99.92 -67.44 -14.61
C PRO A 575 100.60 -68.39 -15.61
N LYS A 576 100.39 -69.69 -15.46
CA LYS A 576 101.10 -70.75 -16.22
C LYS A 576 100.94 -70.65 -17.74
N ASN A 577 99.82 -70.10 -18.22
CA ASN A 577 99.47 -70.01 -19.64
C ASN A 577 99.68 -68.61 -20.23
N HIS A 578 100.39 -67.71 -19.52
CA HIS A 578 100.66 -66.37 -20.03
C HIS A 578 101.83 -66.41 -21.05
N PRO A 579 101.75 -65.73 -22.20
CA PRO A 579 102.79 -65.79 -23.24
C PRO A 579 104.21 -65.44 -22.78
N CYS A 580 104.34 -64.51 -21.82
CA CYS A 580 105.65 -64.16 -21.26
C CYS A 580 106.21 -65.28 -20.37
N VAL A 581 105.34 -65.97 -19.63
CA VAL A 581 105.71 -67.12 -18.81
C VAL A 581 106.18 -68.27 -19.69
N GLU A 582 105.53 -68.50 -20.82
CA GLU A 582 106.00 -69.48 -21.82
C GLU A 582 107.38 -69.12 -22.38
N THR A 583 107.59 -67.84 -22.74
CA THR A 583 108.89 -67.34 -23.21
C THR A 583 109.99 -67.55 -22.17
N LEU A 584 109.71 -67.23 -20.89
CA LEU A 584 110.65 -67.41 -19.78
C LEU A 584 110.97 -68.89 -19.55
N ASN A 585 109.96 -69.76 -19.56
CA ASN A 585 110.14 -71.21 -19.43
C ASN A 585 111.01 -71.77 -20.56
N ALA A 586 110.85 -71.29 -21.80
CA ALA A 586 111.70 -71.69 -22.92
C ALA A 586 113.16 -71.23 -22.73
N ALA A 587 113.38 -70.03 -22.20
CA ALA A 587 114.71 -69.53 -21.86
C ALA A 587 115.37 -70.34 -20.74
N ILE A 588 114.62 -70.68 -19.68
CA ILE A 588 115.09 -71.57 -18.58
C ILE A 588 115.39 -72.97 -19.11
N ALA A 589 114.56 -73.54 -19.98
CA ALA A 589 114.81 -74.86 -20.56
C ALA A 589 116.11 -74.86 -21.39
N SER A 590 116.35 -73.79 -22.16
CA SER A 590 117.59 -73.61 -22.91
C SER A 590 118.80 -73.49 -21.97
N ALA A 591 118.65 -72.75 -20.88
CA ALA A 591 119.64 -72.64 -19.81
C ALA A 591 119.96 -73.99 -19.16
N ASN A 592 118.95 -74.74 -18.74
CA ASN A 592 119.09 -76.04 -18.09
C ASN A 592 119.73 -77.12 -18.99
N ASN A 593 119.66 -76.97 -20.32
CA ASN A 593 120.41 -77.85 -21.23
C ASN A 593 121.92 -77.56 -21.23
N VAL A 594 122.32 -76.32 -20.94
CA VAL A 594 123.72 -75.88 -21.01
C VAL A 594 124.42 -75.95 -19.64
N ILE A 595 123.69 -75.75 -18.53
CA ILE A 595 124.23 -75.80 -17.15
C ILE A 595 125.06 -77.07 -16.87
N PRO A 596 124.59 -78.31 -17.14
CA PRO A 596 125.34 -79.52 -16.80
C PRO A 596 126.65 -79.64 -17.58
N ILE A 597 126.68 -79.09 -18.81
CA ILE A 597 127.86 -79.11 -19.68
C ILE A 597 128.89 -78.10 -19.17
N LEU A 598 128.45 -76.92 -18.74
CA LEU A 598 129.33 -75.94 -18.10
C LEU A 598 129.87 -76.46 -16.76
N GLU A 599 129.06 -77.17 -15.98
CA GLU A 599 129.45 -77.76 -14.69
C GLU A 599 130.55 -78.82 -14.84
N ASP A 600 130.42 -79.68 -15.85
CA ASP A 600 131.40 -80.75 -16.13
C ASP A 600 132.73 -80.20 -16.68
N ARG A 601 132.69 -79.05 -17.36
CA ARG A 601 133.89 -78.39 -17.90
C ARG A 601 134.56 -77.39 -16.94
N ALA A 602 133.84 -76.91 -15.93
CA ALA A 602 134.32 -75.96 -14.91
C ALA A 602 135.11 -76.65 -13.78
#